data_AF-A0A974QG69-F1
#
_entry.id   AF-A0A974QG69-F1
#
_cell.length_a   1.000
_cell.length_b   1.000
_cell.length_c   1.000
_cell.angle_alpha   90.00
_cell.angle_beta   90.00
_cell.angle_gamma   90.00
#
_symmetry.space_group_name_H-M   'P 1'
#
loop_
_entity.id
_entity.type
_entity.pdbx_description
1 polymer ?
#
loop_
_entity_poly.entity_id
_entity_poly.type
_entity_poly.pdbx_seq_one_letter_code
_entity_poly.pdbx_strand_id
1 'polypeptide(L)'
;MNDRQFYGLDAIFGEILDGLSASGRARTAREVGQEVRRSQQRRMRAQKSPDGAAWPQRKRRILRSQQGIKFIWNDEIRELKNWHGGRGKYGRTITGYDTDRGGIRTFYRSDIERYLDINTRSLRRDSTKKAPMFERLRTLRYLKIYPDPQGVSIGYSGVAARIARVHQYGLRDQVGPGVITKYPQRELLGISATDERLIYSAVINSLGSAGK
;
A
#
# COMPACT_ATOMS: atom_id res chain seq x y z
N MET A 1 63.63 -4.82 -13.16
CA MET A 1 62.22 -4.68 -12.71
C MET A 1 61.43 -4.20 -13.91
N ASN A 2 60.33 -4.86 -14.25
CA ASN A 2 59.67 -4.67 -15.56
C ASN A 2 58.63 -3.53 -15.43
N ASP A 3 58.94 -2.35 -15.95
CA ASP A 3 58.13 -1.12 -15.83
C ASP A 3 56.66 -1.29 -16.27
N ARG A 4 56.37 -2.28 -17.12
CA ARG A 4 55.00 -2.66 -17.54
C ARG A 4 54.06 -3.04 -16.40
N GLN A 5 54.55 -3.58 -15.27
CA GLN A 5 53.69 -3.91 -14.13
C GLN A 5 53.26 -2.66 -13.34
N PHE A 6 54.10 -1.62 -13.28
CA PHE A 6 53.81 -0.38 -12.57
C PHE A 6 52.81 0.50 -13.33
N TYR A 7 52.86 0.55 -14.67
CA TYR A 7 51.84 1.22 -15.48
C TYR A 7 50.42 0.68 -15.26
N GLY A 8 50.28 -0.62 -14.93
CA GLY A 8 48.99 -1.20 -14.55
C GLY A 8 48.50 -0.72 -13.18
N LEU A 9 49.42 -0.49 -12.23
CA LEU A 9 49.09 0.05 -10.91
C LEU A 9 48.71 1.52 -10.98
N ASP A 10 49.41 2.33 -11.78
CA ASP A 10 49.10 3.75 -11.98
C ASP A 10 47.72 3.93 -12.62
N ALA A 11 47.35 3.08 -13.57
CA ALA A 11 46.02 3.07 -14.18
C ALA A 11 44.92 2.74 -13.14
N ILE A 12 45.11 1.67 -12.35
CA ILE A 12 44.18 1.30 -11.27
C ILE A 12 44.05 2.42 -10.24
N PHE A 13 45.17 3.04 -9.85
CA PHE A 13 45.17 4.13 -8.88
C PHE A 13 44.46 5.37 -9.44
N GLY A 14 44.67 5.70 -10.71
CA GLY A 14 43.95 6.77 -11.41
C GLY A 14 42.43 6.55 -11.41
N GLU A 15 41.97 5.32 -11.69
CA GLU A 15 40.54 4.98 -11.66
C GLU A 15 39.93 5.14 -10.26
N ILE A 16 40.65 4.73 -9.22
CA ILE A 16 40.21 4.91 -7.83
C ILE A 16 40.12 6.40 -7.49
N LEU A 17 41.11 7.21 -7.85
CA LEU A 17 41.10 8.65 -7.63
C LEU A 17 39.93 9.33 -8.37
N ASP A 18 39.64 8.90 -9.59
CA ASP A 18 38.49 9.36 -10.37
C ASP A 18 37.17 8.98 -9.69
N GLY A 19 37.07 7.75 -9.18
CA GLY A 19 35.94 7.28 -8.37
C GLY A 19 35.76 8.07 -7.07
N LEU A 20 36.86 8.52 -6.47
CA LEU A 20 36.89 9.35 -5.26
C LEU A 20 36.69 10.84 -5.53
N SER A 21 36.74 11.30 -6.78
CA SER A 21 36.43 12.68 -7.16
C SER A 21 34.99 13.06 -6.79
N ALA A 22 34.65 14.35 -6.79
CA ALA A 22 33.27 14.78 -6.49
C ALA A 22 32.21 14.18 -7.44
N SER A 23 32.56 14.05 -8.73
CA SER A 23 31.67 13.45 -9.74
C SER A 23 31.60 11.92 -9.60
N GLY A 24 32.72 11.27 -9.27
CA GLY A 24 32.79 9.84 -8.96
C GLY A 24 31.97 9.46 -7.72
N ARG A 25 32.08 10.25 -6.65
CA ARG A 25 31.25 10.09 -5.44
C ARG A 25 29.77 10.29 -5.72
N ALA A 26 29.40 11.31 -6.50
CA ALA A 26 28.00 11.51 -6.90
C ALA A 26 27.45 10.36 -7.77
N ARG A 27 28.29 9.74 -8.60
CA ARG A 27 27.95 8.54 -9.39
C ARG A 27 27.73 7.34 -8.48
N THR A 28 28.68 7.08 -7.58
CA THR A 28 28.61 6.04 -6.53
C THR A 28 27.34 6.20 -5.68
N ALA A 29 27.07 7.40 -5.19
CA ALA A 29 25.87 7.71 -4.41
C ALA A 29 24.57 7.39 -5.18
N ARG A 30 24.52 7.70 -6.48
CA ARG A 30 23.39 7.37 -7.33
C ARG A 30 23.19 5.86 -7.46
N GLU A 31 24.26 5.10 -7.66
CA GLU A 31 24.22 3.64 -7.76
C GLU A 31 23.76 2.99 -6.46
N VAL A 32 24.36 3.39 -5.33
CA VAL A 32 23.93 2.96 -3.99
C VAL A 32 22.45 3.28 -3.76
N GLY A 33 22.01 4.50 -4.06
CA GLY A 33 20.61 4.90 -3.92
C GLY A 33 19.66 4.06 -4.76
N GLN A 34 20.07 3.69 -5.98
CA GLN A 34 19.28 2.80 -6.83
C GLN A 34 19.16 1.40 -6.24
N GLU A 35 20.24 0.82 -5.73
CA GLU A 35 20.23 -0.51 -5.12
C GLU A 35 19.41 -0.54 -3.83
N VAL A 36 19.60 0.44 -2.95
CA VAL A 36 18.79 0.56 -1.72
C VAL A 36 17.32 0.69 -2.10
N ARG A 37 16.97 1.56 -3.06
CA ARG A 37 15.59 1.71 -3.53
C ARG A 37 15.01 0.41 -4.07
N ARG A 38 15.76 -0.34 -4.89
CA ARG A 38 15.34 -1.66 -5.41
C ARG A 38 15.08 -2.62 -4.26
N SER A 39 15.94 -2.64 -3.24
CA SER A 39 15.72 -3.47 -2.05
C SER A 39 14.46 -3.08 -1.28
N GLN A 40 14.26 -1.78 -0.99
CA GLN A 40 13.02 -1.27 -0.37
C GLN A 40 11.79 -1.70 -1.16
N GLN A 41 11.82 -1.56 -2.49
CA GLN A 41 10.72 -1.95 -3.38
C GLN A 41 10.41 -3.45 -3.30
N ARG A 42 11.44 -4.30 -3.28
CA ARG A 42 11.27 -5.76 -3.13
C ARG A 42 10.64 -6.10 -1.78
N ARG A 43 11.09 -5.48 -0.69
CA ARG A 43 10.50 -5.67 0.65
C ARG A 43 9.05 -5.21 0.72
N MET A 44 8.74 -4.01 0.20
CA MET A 44 7.36 -3.52 0.14
C MET A 44 6.47 -4.45 -0.68
N ARG A 45 6.96 -4.99 -1.80
CA ARG A 45 6.25 -5.97 -2.60
C ARG A 45 6.01 -7.27 -1.82
N ALA A 46 7.01 -7.71 -1.06
CA ALA A 46 6.93 -8.89 -0.19
C ALA A 46 6.14 -8.68 1.11
N GLN A 47 5.76 -7.42 1.43
CA GLN A 47 5.08 -7.03 2.68
C GLN A 47 5.90 -7.39 3.94
N LYS A 48 7.22 -7.14 3.89
CA LYS A 48 8.15 -7.45 4.98
C LYS A 48 8.91 -6.21 5.47
N SER A 49 9.21 -6.20 6.76
CA SER A 49 10.12 -5.26 7.41
C SER A 49 11.59 -5.55 7.05
N PRO A 50 12.53 -4.63 7.33
CA PRO A 50 13.97 -4.81 7.10
C PRO A 50 14.57 -6.03 7.80
N ASP A 51 14.07 -6.37 8.98
CA ASP A 51 14.40 -7.59 9.75
C ASP A 51 13.85 -8.89 9.13
N GLY A 52 13.03 -8.79 8.08
CA GLY A 52 12.38 -9.92 7.41
C GLY A 52 11.01 -10.29 7.97
N ALA A 53 10.56 -9.68 9.06
CA ALA A 53 9.26 -9.96 9.66
C ALA A 53 8.12 -9.53 8.73
N ALA A 54 7.04 -10.31 8.66
CA ALA A 54 5.87 -9.96 7.87
C ALA A 54 5.11 -8.79 8.52
N TRP A 55 4.67 -7.83 7.71
CA TRP A 55 3.90 -6.72 8.24
C TRP A 55 2.53 -7.15 8.77
N PRO A 56 2.02 -6.46 9.81
CA PRO A 56 0.64 -6.62 10.25
C PRO A 56 -0.34 -6.42 9.09
N GLN A 57 -1.24 -7.38 8.91
CA GLN A 57 -2.24 -7.35 7.83
C GLN A 57 -3.24 -6.20 8.02
N ARG A 58 -3.90 -5.79 6.93
CA ARG A 58 -5.00 -4.83 7.02
C ARG A 58 -6.18 -5.46 7.77
N LYS A 59 -6.84 -4.68 8.62
CA LYS A 59 -8.10 -5.11 9.26
C LYS A 59 -9.11 -5.39 8.15
N ARG A 60 -9.74 -6.57 8.20
CA ARG A 60 -10.73 -6.98 7.20
C ARG A 60 -11.97 -6.11 7.31
N ARG A 61 -12.51 -5.68 6.16
CA ARG A 61 -13.78 -4.96 6.10
C ARG A 61 -14.92 -5.98 5.96
N ILE A 62 -15.55 -6.27 7.08
CA ILE A 62 -16.75 -7.10 7.13
C ILE A 62 -17.95 -6.21 6.81
N LEU A 63 -18.57 -6.42 5.65
CA LEU A 63 -19.87 -5.83 5.37
C LEU A 63 -20.94 -6.68 6.06
N ARG A 64 -21.85 -6.00 6.76
CA ARG A 64 -23.07 -6.61 7.29
C ARG A 64 -24.20 -6.21 6.34
N SER A 65 -24.73 -7.16 5.57
CA SER A 65 -25.95 -6.97 4.78
C SER A 65 -27.08 -7.74 5.44
N GLN A 66 -28.27 -7.13 5.58
CA GLN A 66 -29.45 -7.88 5.98
C GLN A 66 -29.78 -8.92 4.89
N GLN A 67 -30.11 -10.15 5.30
CA GLN A 67 -30.73 -11.10 4.38
C GLN A 67 -32.07 -10.50 3.89
N GLY A 68 -32.46 -10.82 2.66
CA GLY A 68 -33.58 -10.14 2.02
C GLY A 68 -34.92 -10.39 2.74
N ILE A 69 -35.93 -9.61 2.38
CA ILE A 69 -37.33 -9.87 2.74
C ILE A 69 -38.07 -10.27 1.47
N LYS A 70 -38.93 -11.29 1.58
CA LYS A 70 -39.79 -11.75 0.48
C LYS A 70 -41.26 -11.65 0.90
N PHE A 71 -42.08 -11.05 0.06
CA PHE A 71 -43.50 -10.83 0.34
C PHE A 71 -44.34 -10.78 -0.95
N ILE A 72 -45.65 -10.91 -0.82
CA ILE A 72 -46.62 -10.75 -1.91
C ILE A 72 -47.18 -9.34 -1.87
N TRP A 73 -47.20 -8.68 -3.02
CA TRP A 73 -47.76 -7.35 -3.23
C TRP A 73 -48.37 -7.28 -4.62
N ASN A 74 -49.66 -6.96 -4.72
CA ASN A 74 -50.42 -6.98 -5.97
C ASN A 74 -50.26 -8.30 -6.72
N ASP A 75 -50.46 -9.43 -6.02
CA ASP A 75 -50.26 -10.79 -6.54
C ASP A 75 -48.84 -11.13 -7.06
N GLU A 76 -47.88 -10.19 -6.97
CA GLU A 76 -46.48 -10.41 -7.33
C GLU A 76 -45.64 -10.73 -6.09
N ILE A 77 -44.76 -11.73 -6.19
CA ILE A 77 -43.71 -11.95 -5.20
C ILE A 77 -42.63 -10.88 -5.40
N ARG A 78 -42.26 -10.18 -4.33
CA ARG A 78 -41.17 -9.21 -4.30
C ARG A 78 -40.09 -9.66 -3.35
N GLU A 79 -38.84 -9.52 -3.77
CA GLU A 79 -37.67 -9.72 -2.92
C GLU A 79 -36.85 -8.42 -2.78
N LEU A 80 -36.71 -7.92 -1.54
CA LEU A 80 -35.89 -6.74 -1.25
C LEU A 80 -34.62 -7.11 -0.49
N LYS A 81 -33.47 -6.62 -0.95
CA LYS A 81 -32.18 -6.68 -0.24
C LYS A 81 -31.84 -5.33 0.39
N ASN A 82 -31.05 -5.36 1.47
CA ASN A 82 -30.64 -4.17 2.23
C ASN A 82 -31.83 -3.26 2.58
N TRP A 83 -32.94 -3.88 2.98
CA TRP A 83 -34.18 -3.16 3.24
C TRP A 83 -34.13 -2.49 4.62
N HIS A 84 -34.97 -1.48 4.81
CA HIS A 84 -35.20 -0.86 6.10
C HIS A 84 -36.67 -0.48 6.25
N GLY A 85 -37.11 -0.39 7.51
CA GLY A 85 -38.40 0.21 7.82
C GLY A 85 -38.36 1.73 7.65
N GLY A 86 -39.50 2.32 7.33
CA GLY A 86 -39.68 3.76 7.32
C GLY A 86 -41.12 4.14 7.67
N ARG A 87 -41.41 5.43 7.55
CA ARG A 87 -42.77 5.95 7.68
C ARG A 87 -43.00 6.94 6.53
N GLY A 88 -43.94 6.59 5.66
CA GLY A 88 -44.43 7.45 4.58
C GLY A 88 -45.74 8.14 4.97
N LYS A 89 -46.32 8.87 4.03
CA LYS A 89 -47.57 9.62 4.21
C LYS A 89 -48.73 8.75 4.71
N TYR A 90 -48.81 7.51 4.23
CA TYR A 90 -49.91 6.58 4.52
C TYR A 90 -49.56 5.50 5.55
N GLY A 91 -48.44 5.65 6.27
CA GLY A 91 -48.08 4.75 7.36
C GLY A 91 -46.70 4.11 7.22
N ARG A 92 -46.54 2.92 7.79
CA ARG A 92 -45.24 2.23 7.84
C ARG A 92 -44.86 1.70 6.47
N THR A 93 -43.62 1.94 6.06
CA THR A 93 -43.09 1.47 4.78
C THR A 93 -41.96 0.46 4.98
N ILE A 94 -41.66 -0.26 3.91
CA ILE A 94 -40.44 -1.04 3.73
C ILE A 94 -39.78 -0.56 2.44
N THR A 95 -38.55 -0.09 2.57
CA THR A 95 -37.75 0.39 1.44
C THR A 95 -36.52 -0.47 1.28
N GLY A 96 -36.20 -0.92 0.07
CA GLY A 96 -35.02 -1.74 -0.18
C GLY A 96 -34.73 -1.86 -1.66
N TYR A 97 -33.63 -2.54 -2.00
CA TYR A 97 -33.29 -2.84 -3.39
C TYR A 97 -34.10 -4.06 -3.85
N ASP A 98 -35.05 -3.83 -4.74
CA ASP A 98 -35.86 -4.86 -5.39
C ASP A 98 -35.02 -5.60 -6.42
N THR A 99 -34.77 -6.89 -6.18
CA THR A 99 -33.91 -7.70 -7.04
C THR A 99 -34.54 -8.01 -8.38
N ASP A 100 -35.86 -8.05 -8.43
CA ASP A 100 -36.63 -8.45 -9.61
C ASP A 100 -36.82 -7.25 -10.55
N ARG A 101 -36.89 -6.04 -9.99
CA ARG A 101 -37.03 -4.78 -10.74
C ARG A 101 -35.74 -3.96 -10.84
N GLY A 102 -34.64 -4.42 -10.26
CA GLY A 102 -33.31 -3.83 -10.40
C GLY A 102 -33.12 -2.43 -9.80
N GLY A 103 -33.90 -2.05 -8.77
CA GLY A 103 -33.87 -0.69 -8.24
C GLY A 103 -34.39 -0.55 -6.81
N ILE A 104 -34.17 0.62 -6.20
CA ILE A 104 -34.70 0.91 -4.86
C ILE A 104 -36.21 1.15 -4.97
N ARG A 105 -36.98 0.43 -4.17
CA ARG A 105 -38.44 0.56 -4.10
C ARG A 105 -38.92 0.64 -2.67
N THR A 106 -40.04 1.33 -2.50
CA THR A 106 -40.73 1.50 -1.22
C THR A 106 -42.14 0.94 -1.35
N PHE A 107 -42.52 0.09 -0.41
CA PHE A 107 -43.85 -0.50 -0.30
C PHE A 107 -44.46 -0.10 1.03
N TYR A 108 -45.75 0.21 1.06
CA TYR A 108 -46.46 0.37 2.33
C TYR A 108 -46.75 -1.01 2.90
N ARG A 109 -46.53 -1.16 4.21
CA ARG A 109 -46.78 -2.45 4.89
C ARG A 109 -48.24 -2.84 4.90
N SER A 110 -49.15 -1.86 4.80
CA SER A 110 -50.58 -2.06 4.64
C SER A 110 -50.94 -2.77 3.34
N ASP A 111 -50.13 -2.59 2.30
CA ASP A 111 -50.40 -3.08 0.95
C ASP A 111 -49.73 -4.44 0.71
N ILE A 112 -48.98 -4.94 1.70
CA ILE A 112 -48.34 -6.25 1.64
C ILE A 112 -49.36 -7.29 2.09
N GLU A 113 -49.79 -8.12 1.16
CA GLU A 113 -50.78 -9.16 1.39
C GLU A 113 -50.24 -10.24 2.33
N ARG A 114 -48.98 -10.65 2.12
CA ARG A 114 -48.36 -11.72 2.91
C ARG A 114 -46.84 -11.65 2.89
N TYR A 115 -46.22 -11.81 4.05
CA TYR A 115 -44.79 -12.05 4.14
C TYR A 115 -44.51 -13.54 3.93
N LEU A 116 -43.61 -13.84 3.00
CA LEU A 116 -43.17 -15.20 2.71
C LEU A 116 -41.90 -15.54 3.50
N ASP A 117 -40.99 -14.58 3.66
CA ASP A 117 -39.75 -14.75 4.41
C ASP A 117 -39.23 -13.40 4.93
N ILE A 118 -38.82 -13.35 6.21
CA ILE A 118 -38.23 -12.17 6.84
C ILE A 118 -36.91 -12.58 7.48
N ASN A 119 -35.84 -12.56 6.70
CA ASN A 119 -34.51 -12.87 7.22
C ASN A 119 -33.81 -11.62 7.73
N THR A 120 -33.91 -11.36 9.03
CA THR A 120 -33.19 -10.24 9.67
C THR A 120 -31.71 -10.52 9.97
N ARG A 121 -31.24 -11.75 9.71
CA ARG A 121 -29.85 -12.15 9.97
C ARG A 121 -28.90 -11.37 9.09
N SER A 122 -27.85 -10.81 9.68
CA SER A 122 -26.78 -10.15 8.93
C SER A 122 -25.86 -11.18 8.27
N LEU A 123 -25.79 -11.20 6.94
CA LEU A 123 -24.70 -11.89 6.25
C LEU A 123 -23.40 -11.11 6.45
N ARG A 124 -22.37 -11.79 6.95
CA ARG A 124 -21.00 -11.28 6.96
C ARG A 124 -20.37 -11.62 5.61
N ARG A 125 -20.21 -10.63 4.74
CA ARG A 125 -19.44 -10.79 3.50
C ARG A 125 -18.08 -10.11 3.66
N ASP A 126 -17.00 -10.86 3.47
CA ASP A 126 -15.66 -10.29 3.38
C ASP A 126 -15.55 -9.56 2.04
N SER A 127 -15.43 -8.23 2.10
CA SER A 127 -15.30 -7.38 0.92
C SER A 127 -13.87 -6.89 0.70
N THR A 128 -12.92 -7.43 1.48
CA THR A 128 -11.54 -6.94 1.49
C THR A 128 -10.84 -7.36 0.20
N LYS A 129 -10.53 -6.38 -0.67
CA LYS A 129 -9.71 -6.62 -1.86
C LYS A 129 -8.31 -7.08 -1.43
N LYS A 130 -7.82 -8.19 -1.99
CA LYS A 130 -6.50 -8.79 -1.72
C LYS A 130 -5.33 -8.04 -2.40
N ALA A 131 -5.36 -6.70 -2.41
CA ALA A 131 -4.23 -5.94 -2.95
C ALA A 131 -3.07 -5.90 -1.95
N PRO A 132 -1.80 -5.89 -2.39
CA PRO A 132 -0.67 -5.57 -1.53
C PRO A 132 -0.77 -4.14 -0.98
N MET A 133 -0.26 -3.87 0.23
CA MET A 133 -0.15 -2.50 0.73
C MET A 133 1.00 -1.75 0.04
N PHE A 134 0.91 -0.42 0.00
CA PHE A 134 1.99 0.47 -0.46
C PHE A 134 2.45 0.26 -1.90
N GLU A 135 1.61 -0.36 -2.73
CA GLU A 135 1.91 -0.61 -4.14
C GLU A 135 2.23 0.67 -4.92
N ARG A 136 1.56 1.78 -4.61
CA ARG A 136 1.89 3.09 -5.19
C ARG A 136 3.13 3.70 -4.56
N LEU A 137 3.27 3.67 -3.23
CA LEU A 137 4.42 4.26 -2.54
C LEU A 137 5.75 3.64 -2.96
N ARG A 138 5.80 2.35 -3.31
CA ARG A 138 7.04 1.74 -3.81
C ARG A 138 7.49 2.26 -5.18
N THR A 139 6.62 2.88 -5.98
CA THR A 139 6.99 3.32 -7.34
C THR A 139 7.98 4.48 -7.34
N LEU A 140 8.72 4.64 -8.44
CA LEU A 140 9.72 5.70 -8.62
C LEU A 140 9.13 7.12 -8.48
N ARG A 141 7.82 7.27 -8.73
CA ARG A 141 7.10 8.54 -8.55
C ARG A 141 7.11 9.01 -7.10
N TYR A 142 7.09 8.09 -6.14
CA TYR A 142 6.95 8.40 -4.72
C TYR A 142 8.23 8.12 -3.93
N LEU A 143 8.89 6.98 -4.16
CA LEU A 143 10.15 6.62 -3.50
C LEU A 143 11.33 7.22 -4.28
N LYS A 144 11.71 8.44 -3.88
CA LYS A 144 12.72 9.26 -4.55
C LYS A 144 14.10 9.05 -3.93
N ILE A 145 15.11 9.24 -4.77
CA ILE A 145 16.53 9.26 -4.37
C ILE A 145 17.12 10.61 -4.75
N TYR A 146 18.00 11.13 -3.90
CA TYR A 146 18.70 12.40 -4.06
C TYR A 146 20.18 12.14 -3.80
N PRO A 147 20.96 11.79 -4.85
CA PRO A 147 22.39 11.57 -4.74
C PRO A 147 23.16 12.89 -4.87
N ASP A 148 24.23 13.01 -4.11
CA ASP A 148 25.19 14.11 -4.13
C ASP A 148 26.62 13.58 -3.84
N PRO A 149 27.68 14.41 -3.93
CA PRO A 149 29.05 13.96 -3.66
C PRO A 149 29.34 13.55 -2.20
N GLN A 150 28.44 13.84 -1.25
CA GLN A 150 28.56 13.46 0.16
C GLN A 150 27.78 12.17 0.48
N GLY A 151 26.82 11.79 -0.36
CA GLY A 151 26.09 10.55 -0.21
C GLY A 151 24.74 10.56 -0.94
N VAL A 152 23.79 9.78 -0.42
CA VAL A 152 22.46 9.66 -1.02
C VAL A 152 21.37 9.64 0.02
N SER A 153 20.35 10.46 -0.20
CA SER A 153 19.11 10.43 0.58
C SER A 153 18.02 9.69 -0.18
N ILE A 154 17.30 8.80 0.51
CA ILE A 154 16.13 8.09 -0.03
C ILE A 154 14.90 8.35 0.82
N GLY A 155 13.76 8.62 0.18
CA GLY A 155 12.52 8.79 0.93
C GLY A 155 11.36 9.30 0.10
N TYR A 156 10.47 10.00 0.81
CA TYR A 156 9.20 10.47 0.31
C TYR A 156 9.06 11.97 0.54
N SER A 157 8.21 12.64 -0.24
CA SER A 157 7.85 14.05 -0.03
C SER A 157 6.34 14.26 0.05
N GLY A 158 5.92 15.42 0.57
CA GLY A 158 4.52 15.83 0.67
C GLY A 158 3.62 14.81 1.37
N VAL A 159 2.45 14.55 0.80
CA VAL A 159 1.47 13.60 1.36
C VAL A 159 2.03 12.18 1.46
N ALA A 160 2.87 11.75 0.51
CA ALA A 160 3.49 10.43 0.56
C ALA A 160 4.42 10.30 1.78
N ALA A 161 5.16 11.36 2.13
CA ALA A 161 5.99 11.38 3.33
C ALA A 161 5.17 11.29 4.61
N ARG A 162 4.04 11.99 4.68
CA ARG A 162 3.12 11.92 5.81
C ARG A 162 2.61 10.48 6.01
N ILE A 163 2.10 9.86 4.94
CA ILE A 163 1.61 8.47 4.98
C ILE A 163 2.74 7.51 5.38
N ALA A 164 3.91 7.63 4.73
CA ALA A 164 5.04 6.76 5.01
C ALA A 164 5.48 6.88 6.47
N ARG A 165 5.56 8.09 7.02
CA ARG A 165 5.90 8.35 8.43
C ARG A 165 4.90 7.70 9.40
N VAL A 166 3.60 7.83 9.13
CA VAL A 166 2.55 7.21 9.94
C VAL A 166 2.75 5.71 10.04
N HIS A 167 3.06 5.06 8.92
CA HIS A 167 3.30 3.62 8.90
C HIS A 167 4.66 3.23 9.47
N GLN A 168 5.72 3.98 9.15
CA GLN A 168 7.08 3.76 9.63
C GLN A 168 7.16 3.68 11.15
N TYR A 169 6.42 4.54 11.85
CA TYR A 169 6.46 4.65 13.31
C TYR A 169 5.15 4.24 14.00
N GLY A 170 4.17 3.72 13.26
CA GLY A 170 2.88 3.32 13.83
C GLY A 170 2.09 4.47 14.49
N LEU A 171 2.06 5.63 13.85
CA LEU A 171 1.42 6.85 14.37
C LEU A 171 -0.10 6.81 14.21
N ARG A 172 -0.75 7.85 14.73
CA ARG A 172 -2.18 8.10 14.54
C ARG A 172 -2.39 8.93 13.28
N ASP A 173 -3.42 8.59 12.51
CA ASP A 173 -3.89 9.41 11.38
C ASP A 173 -5.41 9.32 11.25
N GLN A 174 -5.98 10.27 10.53
CA GLN A 174 -7.41 10.37 10.30
C GLN A 174 -7.85 9.44 9.16
N VAL A 175 -8.79 8.54 9.42
CA VAL A 175 -9.32 7.54 8.45
C VAL A 175 -10.68 7.91 7.87
N GLY A 176 -11.33 8.92 8.45
CA GLY A 176 -12.61 9.48 8.01
C GLY A 176 -12.93 10.74 8.82
N PRO A 177 -13.99 11.49 8.49
CA PRO A 177 -14.38 12.68 9.24
C PRO A 177 -14.51 12.38 10.75
N GLY A 178 -13.69 13.03 11.58
CA GLY A 178 -13.65 12.82 13.05
C GLY A 178 -13.09 11.48 13.54
N VAL A 179 -12.74 10.53 12.66
CA VAL A 179 -12.28 9.20 13.06
C VAL A 179 -10.76 9.11 12.96
N ILE A 180 -10.08 9.07 14.12
CA ILE A 180 -8.62 8.92 14.22
C ILE A 180 -8.29 7.50 14.65
N THR A 181 -7.31 6.87 14.01
CA THR A 181 -6.85 5.51 14.34
C THR A 181 -5.34 5.45 14.45
N LYS A 182 -4.84 4.67 15.43
CA LYS A 182 -3.42 4.30 15.51
C LYS A 182 -3.13 3.17 14.53
N TYR A 183 -2.13 3.37 13.67
CA TYR A 183 -1.69 2.36 12.72
C TYR A 183 -0.67 1.42 13.39
N PRO A 184 -0.68 0.12 13.06
CA PRO A 184 0.43 -0.73 13.44
C PRO A 184 1.66 -0.36 12.59
N GLN A 185 2.83 -0.46 13.22
CA GLN A 185 4.12 -0.16 12.60
C GLN A 185 4.37 -1.09 11.42
N ARG A 186 4.81 -0.49 10.31
CA ARG A 186 5.25 -1.15 9.08
C ARG A 186 6.43 -0.37 8.58
N GLU A 187 7.64 -0.85 8.88
CA GLU A 187 8.88 -0.19 8.49
C GLU A 187 9.05 -0.26 6.98
N LEU A 188 8.77 0.86 6.33
CA LEU A 188 8.84 1.03 4.88
C LEU A 188 10.27 1.30 4.42
N LEU A 189 11.01 2.09 5.21
CA LEU A 189 12.40 2.44 4.99
C LEU A 189 13.23 1.85 6.13
N GLY A 190 14.37 1.28 5.77
CA GLY A 190 15.33 0.74 6.72
C GLY A 190 16.40 -0.04 5.97
N ILE A 191 17.52 -0.33 6.63
CA ILE A 191 18.64 -1.05 6.03
C ILE A 191 18.70 -2.42 6.72
N SER A 192 18.59 -3.48 5.94
CA SER A 192 18.80 -4.85 6.43
C SER A 192 20.28 -5.24 6.33
N ALA A 193 20.72 -6.28 7.04
CA ALA A 193 22.08 -6.82 6.88
C ALA A 193 22.40 -7.21 5.42
N THR A 194 21.39 -7.61 4.64
CA THR A 194 21.56 -7.87 3.20
C THR A 194 21.73 -6.57 2.41
N ASP A 195 21.04 -5.51 2.80
CA ASP A 195 21.20 -4.19 2.17
C ASP A 195 22.59 -3.63 2.45
N GLU A 196 23.11 -3.76 3.67
CA GLU A 196 24.46 -3.32 4.02
C GLU A 196 25.50 -3.95 3.09
N ARG A 197 25.43 -5.28 2.91
CA ARG A 197 26.32 -5.99 1.96
C ARG A 197 26.17 -5.49 0.52
N LEU A 198 24.93 -5.24 0.08
CA LEU A 198 24.68 -4.69 -1.26
C LEU A 198 25.26 -3.28 -1.40
N ILE A 199 25.12 -2.44 -0.38
CA ILE A 199 25.69 -1.09 -0.34
C ILE A 199 27.22 -1.16 -0.43
N TYR A 200 27.86 -1.98 0.40
CA TYR A 200 29.31 -2.17 0.36
C TYR A 200 29.79 -2.63 -1.01
N SER A 201 29.12 -3.64 -1.58
CA SER A 201 29.46 -4.14 -2.91
C SER A 201 29.29 -3.06 -4.00
N ALA A 202 28.23 -2.25 -3.92
CA ALA A 202 27.99 -1.17 -4.88
C ALA A 202 29.06 -0.08 -4.79
N VAL A 203 29.49 0.29 -3.58
CA VAL A 203 30.57 1.27 -3.36
C VAL A 203 31.91 0.74 -3.86
N ILE A 204 32.26 -0.51 -3.55
CA ILE A 204 33.53 -1.10 -4.00
C ILE A 204 33.56 -1.19 -5.52
N ASN A 205 32.46 -1.64 -6.13
CA ASN A 205 32.37 -1.76 -7.58
C ASN A 205 32.44 -0.38 -8.25
N SER A 206 31.79 0.65 -7.72
CA SER A 206 31.80 1.98 -8.32
C SER A 206 33.18 2.66 -8.29
N LEU A 207 34.05 2.28 -7.33
CA LEU A 207 35.43 2.76 -7.24
C LEU A 207 36.39 2.05 -8.21
N GLY A 208 36.09 0.82 -8.61
CA GLY A 208 36.95 0.00 -9.48
C GLY A 208 36.44 -0.17 -10.93
N SER A 209 35.40 0.58 -11.35
CA SER A 209 34.72 0.39 -12.64
C SER A 209 34.69 1.64 -13.53
N ALA A 210 35.56 2.63 -13.33
CA ALA A 210 35.57 3.81 -14.20
C ALA A 210 36.01 3.52 -15.66
N GLY A 211 36.45 2.28 -15.96
CA GLY A 211 36.81 1.79 -17.29
C GLY A 211 35.97 0.62 -17.81
N LYS A 212 34.66 0.81 -18.00
CA LYS A 212 33.84 -0.01 -18.92
C LYS A 212 32.99 0.87 -19.83
#